data_AF-A0A3B9M2I2-F1
#
_entry.id   AF-A0A3B9M2I2-F1
#
_cell.length_a   1.000
_cell.length_b   1.000
_cell.length_c   1.000
_cell.angle_alpha   90.00
_cell.angle_beta   90.00
_cell.angle_gamma   90.00
#
_symmetry.space_group_name_H-M   'P 1'
#
loop_
_entity.id
_entity.type
_entity.pdbx_description
1 polymer ?
#
loop_
_entity_poly.entity_id
_entity_poly.type
_entity_poly.pdbx_seq_one_letter_code
_entity_poly.pdbx_strand_id
1 'polypeptide(L)'
;MRIRDIYEIAVRKGIAADPRGEKGVKRELSKREKEYADLKESEKKDFDQETLRNPYGDTRVLYGDPDQDVDGVLAGIDIEVGEVLLADRLREKGKRIDLIISHHPEGKALAALYEVMHIQEDELHMLGVPINVAEGLMAKRIAEVERRFMPINHNRAVDAATLLGIPMMCVHTPVSYTHL
;
A
#
# COMPACT_ATOMS: atom_id res chain seq x y z
N MET A 1 -8.40 -5.06 18.29
CA MET A 1 -8.95 -4.99 16.90
C MET A 1 -8.14 -5.97 16.06
N ARG A 2 -8.68 -6.60 15.02
CA ARG A 2 -7.86 -7.47 14.17
C ARG A 2 -7.05 -6.66 13.17
N ILE A 3 -5.95 -7.21 12.65
CA ILE A 3 -5.13 -6.57 11.60
C ILE A 3 -6.01 -6.17 10.40
N ARG A 4 -6.90 -7.05 9.96
CA ARG A 4 -7.84 -6.78 8.86
C ARG A 4 -8.70 -5.55 9.14
N ASP A 5 -9.23 -5.41 10.35
CA ASP A 5 -10.11 -4.29 10.70
C ASP A 5 -9.34 -2.96 10.62
N ILE A 6 -8.08 -2.93 11.08
CA ILE A 6 -7.21 -1.73 10.99
C ILE A 6 -6.93 -1.37 9.54
N TYR A 7 -6.55 -2.37 8.73
CA TYR A 7 -6.25 -2.19 7.32
C TYR A 7 -7.47 -1.69 6.52
N GLU A 8 -8.64 -2.29 6.71
CA GLU A 8 -9.88 -1.87 6.05
C GLU A 8 -10.30 -0.46 6.45
N ILE A 9 -10.10 -0.08 7.72
CA ILE A 9 -10.36 1.30 8.18
C ILE A 9 -9.42 2.29 7.48
N ALA A 10 -8.14 1.96 7.34
CA ALA A 10 -7.17 2.80 6.66
C ALA A 10 -7.56 3.00 5.19
N VAL A 11 -7.82 1.91 4.45
CA VAL A 11 -8.25 1.96 3.04
C VAL A 11 -9.54 2.77 2.90
N ARG A 12 -10.56 2.51 3.73
CA ARG A 12 -11.83 3.25 3.70
C ARG A 12 -11.64 4.76 3.95
N LYS A 13 -10.80 5.14 4.92
CA LYS A 13 -10.48 6.54 5.20
C LYS A 13 -9.73 7.18 4.03
N GLY A 14 -8.79 6.45 3.42
CA GLY A 14 -8.10 6.87 2.20
C GLY A 14 -9.08 7.17 1.07
N ILE A 15 -10.00 6.24 0.78
CA ILE A 15 -11.03 6.40 -0.26
C ILE A 15 -11.90 7.63 0.00
N ALA A 16 -12.27 7.87 1.25
CA ALA A 16 -13.09 9.03 1.63
C ALA A 16 -12.35 10.37 1.45
N ALA A 17 -11.02 10.38 1.56
CA ALA A 17 -10.17 11.55 1.39
C ALA A 17 -9.50 11.63 0.01
N ASP A 18 -9.78 10.66 -0.88
CA ASP A 18 -9.11 10.55 -2.16
C ASP A 18 -9.40 11.77 -3.04
N PRO A 19 -8.37 12.42 -3.61
CA PRO A 19 -8.55 13.63 -4.41
C PRO A 19 -9.40 13.38 -5.66
N ARG A 20 -9.43 12.17 -6.19
CA ARG A 20 -10.24 11.76 -7.35
C ARG A 20 -11.74 11.70 -7.02
N GLY A 21 -12.07 11.72 -5.72
CA GLY A 21 -13.41 11.51 -5.19
C GLY A 21 -13.96 10.11 -5.44
N GLU A 22 -15.16 9.85 -4.90
CA GLU A 22 -15.80 8.52 -4.95
C GLU A 22 -15.96 8.00 -6.40
N LYS A 23 -16.30 8.89 -7.34
CA LYS A 23 -16.46 8.52 -8.76
C LYS A 23 -15.15 8.08 -9.39
N GLY A 24 -14.04 8.77 -9.11
CA GLY A 24 -12.73 8.44 -9.65
C GLY A 24 -12.21 7.12 -9.09
N VAL A 25 -12.33 6.91 -7.78
CA VAL A 25 -11.98 5.64 -7.14
C VAL A 25 -12.81 4.48 -7.70
N LYS A 26 -14.13 4.66 -7.82
CA LYS A 26 -15.02 3.63 -8.38
C LYS A 26 -14.65 3.27 -9.82
N ARG A 27 -14.28 4.27 -10.63
CA ARG A 27 -13.83 4.06 -12.01
C ARG A 27 -12.57 3.19 -12.07
N GLU A 28 -11.60 3.44 -11.18
CA GLU A 28 -10.37 2.64 -11.10
C GLU A 28 -10.67 1.20 -10.67
N LEU A 29 -11.48 1.01 -9.63
CA LEU A 29 -11.86 -0.34 -9.17
C LEU A 29 -12.61 -1.11 -10.26
N SER A 30 -13.57 -0.48 -10.95
CA SER A 30 -14.30 -1.13 -12.05
C SER A 30 -13.40 -1.46 -13.25
N LYS A 31 -12.35 -0.68 -13.49
CA LYS A 31 -11.34 -1.03 -14.51
C LYS A 31 -10.60 -2.31 -14.12
N ARG A 32 -10.12 -2.41 -12.88
CA ARG A 32 -9.46 -3.62 -12.34
C ARG A 32 -10.38 -4.84 -12.34
N GLU A 33 -11.66 -4.67 -11.98
CA GLU A 33 -12.66 -5.74 -12.04
C GLU A 33 -12.85 -6.27 -13.46
N LYS A 34 -12.91 -5.37 -14.45
CA LYS A 34 -13.03 -5.75 -15.86
C LYS A 34 -11.76 -6.48 -16.33
N GLU A 35 -10.59 -5.96 -16.02
CA GLU A 35 -9.31 -6.62 -16.33
C GLU A 35 -9.28 -8.04 -15.76
N TYR A 36 -9.67 -8.22 -14.49
CA TYR A 36 -9.75 -9.54 -13.86
C TYR A 36 -10.77 -10.47 -14.54
N ALA A 37 -11.94 -9.95 -14.92
CA ALA A 37 -12.99 -10.73 -15.59
C ALA A 37 -12.56 -11.23 -16.98
N ASP A 38 -11.78 -10.42 -17.70
CA ASP A 38 -11.29 -10.71 -19.05
C ASP A 38 -10.08 -11.68 -19.06
N LEU A 39 -9.44 -11.94 -17.91
CA LEU A 39 -8.35 -12.90 -17.77
C LEU A 39 -8.80 -14.35 -17.93
N LYS A 40 -7.89 -15.19 -18.44
CA LYS A 40 -8.09 -16.65 -18.42
C LYS A 40 -7.99 -17.18 -17.00
N GLU A 41 -8.65 -18.32 -16.72
CA GLU A 41 -8.60 -18.97 -15.40
C GLU A 41 -7.17 -19.30 -14.93
N SER A 42 -6.24 -19.54 -15.85
CA SER A 42 -4.81 -19.73 -15.50
C SER A 42 -4.16 -18.45 -14.97
N GLU A 43 -4.53 -17.29 -15.52
CA GLU A 43 -3.94 -15.98 -15.21
C GLU A 43 -4.58 -15.34 -13.97
N LYS A 44 -5.86 -15.64 -13.70
CA LYS A 44 -6.56 -15.17 -12.49
C LYS A 44 -5.91 -15.61 -11.18
N LYS A 45 -5.10 -16.67 -11.19
CA LYS A 45 -4.37 -17.15 -10.01
C LYS A 45 -3.23 -16.22 -9.61
N ASP A 46 -2.64 -15.53 -10.58
CA ASP A 46 -1.50 -14.63 -10.38
C ASP A 46 -1.93 -13.17 -10.24
N PHE A 47 -3.22 -12.87 -10.44
CA PHE A 47 -3.78 -11.54 -10.30
C PHE A 47 -3.82 -11.12 -8.83
N ASP A 48 -3.37 -9.90 -8.53
CA ASP A 48 -3.48 -9.33 -7.18
C ASP A 48 -4.95 -8.97 -6.88
N GLN A 49 -5.67 -9.92 -6.28
CA GLN A 49 -7.08 -9.75 -5.89
C GLN A 49 -7.29 -8.60 -4.89
N GLU A 50 -6.24 -8.16 -4.18
CA GLU A 50 -6.35 -7.00 -3.30
C GLU A 50 -6.70 -5.72 -4.06
N THR A 51 -6.25 -5.61 -5.32
CA THR A 51 -6.52 -4.45 -6.18
C THR A 51 -8.00 -4.30 -6.57
N LEU A 52 -8.81 -5.35 -6.38
CA LEU A 52 -10.27 -5.31 -6.63
C LEU A 52 -11.03 -4.53 -5.56
N ARG A 53 -10.43 -4.35 -4.37
CA ARG A 53 -11.06 -3.68 -3.22
C ARG A 53 -10.23 -2.53 -2.66
N ASN A 54 -8.93 -2.51 -2.94
CA ASN A 54 -8.02 -1.46 -2.52
C ASN A 54 -7.41 -0.78 -3.77
N PRO A 55 -7.74 0.50 -4.04
CA PRO A 55 -7.21 1.23 -5.19
C PRO A 55 -5.76 1.70 -5.01
N TYR A 56 -5.12 1.40 -3.87
CA TYR A 56 -3.78 1.86 -3.51
C TYR A 56 -2.79 0.69 -3.50
N GLY A 57 -1.96 0.54 -4.54
CA GLY A 57 -0.94 -0.52 -4.63
C GLY A 57 0.11 -0.47 -3.52
N ASP A 58 0.40 0.74 -3.02
CA ASP A 58 1.41 1.05 -2.00
C ASP A 58 0.94 0.81 -0.55
N THR A 59 -0.25 0.25 -0.36
CA THR A 59 -0.84 0.00 0.96
C THR A 59 -1.27 -1.45 1.05
N ARG A 60 -0.63 -2.21 1.93
CA ARG A 60 -0.77 -3.68 1.98
C ARG A 60 -0.52 -4.22 3.37
N VAL A 61 -1.24 -5.29 3.73
CA VAL A 61 -0.75 -6.24 4.74
C VAL A 61 0.42 -7.02 4.10
N LEU A 62 1.61 -6.85 4.67
CA LEU A 62 2.86 -7.38 4.12
C LEU A 62 3.16 -8.77 4.69
N TYR A 63 2.89 -8.97 5.98
CA TYR A 63 3.06 -10.25 6.68
C TYR A 63 2.14 -10.33 7.90
N GLY A 64 1.72 -11.55 8.26
CA GLY A 64 0.89 -11.86 9.42
C GLY A 64 -0.49 -12.38 9.09
N ASP A 65 -1.15 -12.99 10.06
CA ASP A 65 -2.55 -13.44 9.94
C ASP A 65 -3.49 -12.23 10.06
N PRO A 66 -4.29 -11.91 9.02
CA PRO A 66 -5.22 -10.79 9.07
C PRO A 66 -6.25 -10.89 10.21
N ASP A 67 -6.52 -12.08 10.72
CA ASP A 67 -7.47 -12.31 11.81
C ASP A 67 -6.81 -12.27 13.21
N GLN A 68 -5.50 -12.02 13.31
CA GLN A 68 -4.80 -11.82 14.57
C GLN A 68 -5.26 -10.54 15.29
N ASP A 69 -5.52 -10.65 16.60
CA ASP A 69 -5.80 -9.52 17.47
C ASP A 69 -4.57 -8.64 17.71
N VAL A 70 -4.79 -7.33 17.66
CA VAL A 70 -3.81 -6.27 17.88
C VAL A 70 -4.28 -5.39 19.03
N ASP A 71 -3.45 -5.29 20.08
CA ASP A 71 -3.58 -4.33 21.17
C ASP A 71 -2.32 -3.46 21.33
N GLY A 72 -1.17 -3.86 20.78
CA GLY A 72 0.06 -3.07 20.74
C GLY A 72 0.57 -2.85 19.32
N VAL A 73 0.90 -1.60 18.99
CA VAL A 73 1.41 -1.22 17.66
C VAL A 73 2.71 -0.46 17.79
N LEU A 74 3.67 -0.77 16.92
CA LEU A 74 4.79 0.12 16.61
C LEU A 74 4.55 0.72 15.22
N ALA A 75 4.44 2.04 15.14
CA ALA A 75 4.23 2.75 13.89
C ALA A 75 5.39 3.71 13.63
N GLY A 76 5.83 3.80 12.37
CA GLY A 76 6.92 4.67 11.96
C GLY A 76 6.80 5.11 10.51
N ILE A 77 7.51 6.18 10.15
CA ILE A 77 7.57 6.65 8.76
C ILE A 77 8.38 5.65 7.93
N ASP A 78 9.65 5.52 8.29
CA ASP A 78 10.57 4.52 7.76
C ASP A 78 10.62 3.33 8.71
N ILE A 79 10.32 2.13 8.20
CA ILE A 79 10.46 0.87 8.94
C ILE A 79 11.35 -0.04 8.10
N GLU A 80 12.64 0.04 8.34
CA GLU A 80 13.61 -0.87 7.74
C GLU A 80 13.93 -2.01 8.73
N VAL A 81 14.93 -2.83 8.41
CA VAL A 81 15.38 -3.93 9.27
C VAL A 81 15.75 -3.44 10.68
N GLY A 82 16.28 -2.22 10.83
CA GLY A 82 16.66 -1.65 12.11
C GLY A 82 15.46 -1.45 13.05
N GLU A 83 14.35 -0.93 12.54
CA GLU A 83 13.13 -0.68 13.31
C GLU A 83 12.41 -1.99 13.65
N VAL A 84 12.48 -2.98 12.76
CA VAL A 84 11.99 -4.33 13.05
C VAL A 84 12.77 -4.96 14.21
N LEU A 85 14.10 -4.86 14.21
CA LEU A 85 14.93 -5.33 15.32
C LEU A 85 14.68 -4.54 16.62
N LEU A 86 14.41 -3.24 16.51
CA LEU A 86 14.02 -2.43 17.66
C LEU A 86 12.68 -2.91 18.24
N ALA A 87 11.69 -3.21 17.39
CA ALA A 87 10.40 -3.75 17.80
C ALA A 87 10.59 -5.06 18.58
N ASP A 88 11.40 -5.98 18.05
CA ASP A 88 11.71 -7.23 18.71
C ASP A 88 12.40 -7.03 20.06
N ARG A 89 13.40 -6.14 20.11
CA ARG A 89 14.09 -5.80 21.36
C ARG A 89 13.17 -5.19 22.41
N LEU A 90 12.15 -4.43 21.99
CA LEU A 90 11.14 -3.89 22.90
C LEU A 90 10.19 -4.99 23.39
N ARG A 91 9.82 -5.95 22.53
CA ARG A 91 9.05 -7.15 22.92
C ARG A 91 9.79 -7.95 24.00
N GLU A 92 11.08 -8.20 23.82
CA GLU A 92 11.92 -8.85 24.85
C GLU A 92 11.94 -8.10 26.18
N LYS A 93 11.82 -6.76 26.15
CA LYS A 93 11.76 -5.90 27.34
C LYS A 93 10.34 -5.78 27.92
N GLY A 94 9.39 -6.58 27.45
CA GLY A 94 8.02 -6.65 27.95
C GLY A 94 7.06 -5.61 27.36
N LYS A 95 7.44 -4.90 26.29
CA LYS A 95 6.48 -4.07 25.55
C LYS A 95 5.64 -4.96 24.64
N ARG A 96 4.32 -4.79 24.68
CA ARG A 96 3.43 -5.47 23.75
C ARG A 96 3.47 -4.77 22.39
N ILE A 97 3.89 -5.51 21.37
CA ILE A 97 3.89 -5.09 19.96
C ILE A 97 3.39 -6.30 19.17
N ASP A 98 2.16 -6.19 18.69
CA ASP A 98 1.44 -7.23 17.95
C ASP A 98 1.44 -6.96 16.44
N LEU A 99 1.72 -5.71 16.04
CA LEU A 99 1.76 -5.25 14.65
C LEU A 99 2.77 -4.10 14.47
N ILE A 100 3.53 -4.14 13.38
CA ILE A 100 4.31 -3.00 12.88
C ILE A 100 3.55 -2.33 11.73
N ILE A 101 3.47 -1.00 11.74
CA ILE A 101 2.88 -0.20 10.67
C ILE A 101 3.96 0.73 10.09
N SER A 102 4.28 0.55 8.81
CA SER A 102 5.12 1.49 8.06
C SER A 102 4.28 2.49 7.28
N HIS A 103 4.75 3.73 7.18
CA HIS A 103 4.22 4.69 6.22
C HIS A 103 4.87 4.49 4.86
N HIS A 104 6.21 4.54 4.79
CA HIS A 104 6.91 4.30 3.55
C HIS A 104 6.77 2.82 3.14
N PRO A 105 6.52 2.55 1.85
CA PRO A 105 6.28 1.19 1.40
C PRO A 105 7.48 0.27 1.54
N GLU A 106 7.17 -0.98 1.88
CA GLU A 106 8.10 -2.10 1.92
C GLU A 106 7.48 -3.29 1.16
N GLY A 107 8.31 -4.24 0.73
CA GLY A 107 7.86 -5.46 0.05
C GLY A 107 7.01 -5.18 -1.19
N LYS A 108 5.91 -5.94 -1.32
CA LYS A 108 4.98 -5.80 -2.45
C LYS A 108 4.34 -4.41 -2.58
N ALA A 109 4.20 -3.66 -1.48
CA ALA A 109 3.70 -2.29 -1.53
C ALA A 109 4.71 -1.37 -2.22
N LEU A 110 6.01 -1.55 -1.95
CA LEU A 110 7.07 -0.77 -2.60
C LEU A 110 7.21 -1.11 -4.08
N ALA A 111 7.08 -2.40 -4.43
CA ALA A 111 7.10 -2.84 -5.82
C ALA A 111 5.97 -2.20 -6.65
N ALA A 112 4.81 -1.93 -6.02
CA ALA A 112 3.64 -1.32 -6.65
C ALA A 112 3.54 0.21 -6.44
N LEU A 113 4.57 0.86 -5.88
CA LEU A 113 4.52 2.30 -5.56
C LEU A 113 4.31 3.18 -6.79
N TYR A 114 4.87 2.81 -7.95
CA TYR A 114 4.71 3.59 -9.16
C TYR A 114 3.26 3.63 -9.66
N GLU A 115 2.44 2.61 -9.35
CA GLU A 115 1.04 2.53 -9.80
C GLU A 115 0.18 3.64 -9.18
N VAL A 116 0.42 4.01 -7.92
CA VAL A 116 -0.37 5.06 -7.24
C VAL A 116 -0.06 6.46 -7.75
N MET A 117 1.02 6.64 -8.52
CA MET A 117 1.38 7.93 -9.09
C MET A 117 0.40 8.41 -10.15
N HIS A 118 -0.38 7.51 -10.76
CA HIS A 118 -1.46 7.88 -11.69
C HIS A 118 -2.58 8.69 -11.03
N ILE A 119 -2.68 8.68 -9.69
CA ILE A 119 -3.57 9.60 -8.95
C ILE A 119 -3.23 11.06 -9.28
N GLN A 120 -1.95 11.39 -9.46
CA GLN A 120 -1.51 12.75 -9.78
C GLN A 120 -1.96 13.20 -11.17
N GLU A 121 -2.16 12.27 -12.11
CA GLU A 121 -2.71 12.59 -13.44
C GLU A 121 -4.17 13.03 -13.32
N ASP A 122 -4.96 12.31 -12.51
CA ASP A 122 -6.33 12.69 -12.20
C ASP A 122 -6.40 14.03 -11.44
N GLU A 123 -5.50 14.28 -10.48
CA GLU A 123 -5.41 15.55 -9.77
C GLU A 123 -5.15 16.73 -10.72
N LEU A 124 -4.15 16.61 -11.59
CA LEU A 124 -3.86 17.61 -12.61
C LEU A 124 -5.07 17.82 -13.52
N HIS A 125 -5.77 16.74 -13.87
CA HIS A 125 -6.97 16.83 -14.69
C HIS A 125 -8.09 17.62 -14.00
N MET A 126 -8.31 17.38 -12.72
CA MET A 126 -9.27 18.13 -11.91
C MET A 126 -8.90 19.61 -11.76
N LEU A 127 -7.61 19.93 -11.80
CA LEU A 127 -7.09 21.31 -11.81
C LEU A 127 -7.15 21.98 -13.20
N GLY A 128 -7.72 21.31 -14.20
CA GLY A 128 -7.98 21.86 -15.53
C GLY A 128 -6.94 21.50 -16.60
N VAL A 129 -5.97 20.64 -16.29
CA VAL A 129 -5.04 20.11 -17.30
C VAL A 129 -5.76 19.05 -18.15
N PRO A 130 -5.66 19.07 -19.49
CA PRO A 130 -6.18 17.96 -20.29
C PRO A 130 -5.52 16.63 -19.89
N ILE A 131 -6.30 15.54 -19.75
CA ILE A 131 -5.79 14.26 -19.21
C ILE A 131 -4.59 13.72 -19.99
N ASN A 132 -4.60 13.83 -21.31
CA ASN A 132 -3.49 13.42 -22.18
C ASN A 132 -2.20 14.23 -21.93
N VAL A 133 -2.32 15.49 -21.50
CA VAL A 133 -1.17 16.32 -21.10
C VAL A 133 -0.68 15.90 -19.71
N ALA A 134 -1.59 15.65 -18.77
CA ALA A 134 -1.24 15.18 -17.43
C ALA A 134 -0.49 13.82 -17.49
N GLU A 135 -1.02 12.85 -18.23
CA GLU A 135 -0.36 11.57 -18.51
C GLU A 135 1.01 11.76 -19.16
N GLY A 136 1.11 12.64 -20.16
CA GLY A 136 2.39 12.95 -20.82
C GLY A 136 3.43 13.56 -19.88
N LEU A 137 3.02 14.41 -18.94
CA LEU A 137 3.90 15.01 -17.93
C LEU A 137 4.38 13.95 -16.92
N MET A 138 3.47 13.08 -16.48
CA MET A 138 3.74 12.09 -15.43
C MET A 138 4.49 10.87 -15.94
N ALA A 139 4.30 10.45 -17.19
CA ALA A 139 4.88 9.23 -17.75
C ALA A 139 6.39 9.09 -17.51
N LYS A 140 7.16 10.16 -17.73
CA LYS A 140 8.62 10.14 -17.51
C LYS A 140 8.96 9.88 -16.04
N ARG A 141 8.22 10.51 -15.12
CA ARG A 141 8.46 10.42 -13.68
C ARG A 141 8.05 9.05 -13.13
N ILE A 142 6.89 8.54 -13.55
CA ILE A 142 6.42 7.19 -13.18
C ILE A 142 7.44 6.14 -13.60
N ALA A 143 7.88 6.19 -14.86
CA ALA A 143 8.85 5.23 -15.39
C ALA A 143 10.24 5.34 -14.72
N GLU A 144 10.64 6.54 -14.26
CA GLU A 144 11.87 6.71 -13.46
C GLU A 144 11.74 6.00 -12.11
N VAL A 145 10.62 6.20 -11.41
CA VAL A 145 10.34 5.58 -10.10
C VAL A 145 10.27 4.07 -10.23
N GLU A 146 9.52 3.56 -11.20
CA GLU A 146 9.42 2.13 -11.51
C GLU A 146 10.81 1.51 -11.70
N ARG A 147 11.63 2.07 -12.61
CA ARG A 147 12.99 1.55 -12.87
C ARG A 147 13.94 1.67 -11.68
N ARG A 148 13.74 2.66 -10.81
CA ARG A 148 14.55 2.85 -9.61
C ARG A 148 14.31 1.74 -8.60
N PHE A 149 13.06 1.30 -8.43
CA PHE A 149 12.69 0.31 -7.43
C PHE A 149 12.68 -1.12 -7.97
N MET A 150 12.38 -1.35 -9.26
CA MET A 150 12.34 -2.68 -9.85
C MET A 150 13.54 -3.61 -9.49
N PRO A 151 14.81 -3.16 -9.48
CA PRO A 151 15.94 -4.05 -9.20
C PRO A 151 16.27 -4.22 -7.71
N ILE A 152 15.61 -3.51 -6.80
CA ILE A 152 15.97 -3.58 -5.38
C ILE A 152 15.37 -4.82 -4.71
N ASN A 153 15.97 -5.24 -3.59
CA ASN A 153 15.33 -6.22 -2.73
C ASN A 153 14.25 -5.54 -1.88
N HIS A 154 13.01 -5.60 -2.37
CA HIS A 154 11.84 -5.02 -1.71
C HIS A 154 11.53 -5.67 -0.35
N ASN A 155 11.87 -6.93 -0.12
CA ASN A 155 11.36 -7.69 1.04
C ASN A 155 12.26 -7.64 2.28
N ARG A 156 13.37 -6.88 2.27
CA ARG A 156 14.35 -6.91 3.38
C ARG A 156 13.72 -6.73 4.77
N ALA A 157 12.88 -5.72 4.95
CA ALA A 157 12.20 -5.46 6.23
C ALA A 157 11.10 -6.50 6.50
N VAL A 158 10.33 -6.88 5.48
CA VAL A 158 9.24 -7.86 5.57
C VAL A 158 9.76 -9.25 5.96
N ASP A 159 10.88 -9.68 5.38
CA ASP A 159 11.54 -10.96 5.67
C ASP A 159 12.09 -10.96 7.11
N ALA A 160 12.69 -9.86 7.56
CA ALA A 160 13.11 -9.72 8.96
C ALA A 160 11.92 -9.84 9.92
N ALA A 161 10.82 -9.14 9.63
CA ALA A 161 9.60 -9.21 10.43
C ALA A 161 8.98 -10.61 10.43
N THR A 162 9.03 -11.29 9.28
CA THR A 162 8.60 -12.69 9.11
C THR A 162 9.41 -13.64 9.98
N LEU A 163 10.74 -13.54 9.96
CA LEU A 163 11.64 -14.38 10.76
C LEU A 163 11.45 -14.19 12.27
N LEU A 164 11.11 -12.96 12.69
CA LEU A 164 10.86 -12.61 14.09
C LEU A 164 9.41 -12.83 14.53
N GLY A 165 8.55 -13.28 13.60
CA GLY A 165 7.13 -13.52 13.85
C GLY A 165 6.38 -12.27 14.29
N ILE A 166 6.69 -11.11 13.69
CA ILE A 166 6.03 -9.84 13.95
C ILE A 166 5.22 -9.44 12.72
N PRO A 167 3.88 -9.46 12.77
CA PRO A 167 3.05 -8.95 11.68
C PRO A 167 3.43 -7.53 11.25
N MET A 168 3.34 -7.26 9.96
CA MET A 168 3.71 -5.98 9.36
C MET A 168 2.71 -5.58 8.28
N MET A 169 2.31 -4.31 8.29
CA MET A 169 1.55 -3.70 7.20
C MET A 169 2.11 -2.33 6.83
N CYS A 170 1.86 -1.92 5.59
CA CYS A 170 2.15 -0.58 5.09
C CYS A 170 0.86 0.17 4.84
N VAL A 171 0.80 1.44 5.27
CA VAL A 171 -0.27 2.38 4.96
C VAL A 171 0.36 3.68 4.47
N HIS A 172 0.40 3.87 3.15
CA HIS A 172 1.02 5.02 2.50
C HIS A 172 -0.03 5.99 1.97
N THR A 173 -0.45 5.86 0.70
CA THR A 173 -1.40 6.77 0.06
C THR A 173 -2.64 7.12 0.91
N PRO A 174 -3.31 6.17 1.61
CA PRO A 174 -4.47 6.49 2.43
C PRO A 174 -4.24 7.55 3.50
N VAL A 175 -3.02 7.68 4.03
CA VAL A 175 -2.69 8.69 5.06
C VAL A 175 -2.02 9.94 4.50
N SER A 176 -1.72 9.98 3.20
CA SER A 176 -1.15 11.15 2.53
C SER A 176 -2.21 12.20 2.19
N TYR A 177 -3.46 11.79 1.99
CA TYR A 177 -4.58 12.67 1.64
C TYR A 177 -5.57 12.91 2.79
N THR A 178 -5.50 12.12 3.87
CA THR A 178 -6.32 12.38 5.06
C THR A 178 -5.73 13.53 5.87
N HIS A 179 -6.39 14.68 5.85
CA HIS A 179 -6.16 15.71 6.88
C HIS A 179 -6.70 15.18 8.22
N LEU A 180 -5.82 15.09 9.23
CA LEU A 180 -6.19 14.78 10.63
C LEU A 180 -6.92 15.96 11.27
#